data_AF-A0A6M1SW28-F1
#
_entry.id   AF-A0A6M1SW28-F1
#
_cell.length_a   1.000
_cell.length_b   1.000
_cell.length_c   1.000
_cell.angle_alpha   90.00
_cell.angle_beta   90.00
_cell.angle_gamma   90.00
#
_symmetry.space_group_name_H-M   'P 1'
#
loop_
_entity.id
_entity.type
_entity.pdbx_description
1 polymer ?
#
loop_
_entity_poly.entity_id
_entity_poly.type
_entity_poly.pdbx_seq_one_letter_code
_entity_poly.pdbx_strand_id
1 'polypeptide(L)' 'MNKKKGQFPDGLDYATVPDHYYYGEILVKRIDRGNGMIELVARDKNHSRHSVLARDLREAMMKMRIELKREAK' A
#
# COMPACT_ATOMS: atom_id res chain seq x y z
N MET A 1 3.75 19.40 15.10
CA MET A 1 2.50 18.73 14.69
C MET A 1 2.66 17.23 14.90
N ASN A 2 1.88 16.66 15.83
CA ASN A 2 1.87 15.22 16.14
C ASN A 2 1.47 14.41 14.90
N LYS A 3 2.43 13.73 14.26
CA LYS A 3 2.14 12.67 13.29
C LYS A 3 1.52 11.52 14.08
N LYS A 4 0.20 11.52 14.22
CA LYS A 4 -0.56 10.37 14.72
C LYS A 4 -0.07 9.16 13.92
N LYS A 5 0.54 8.19 14.60
CA LYS A 5 0.77 6.86 14.04
C LYS A 5 -0.62 6.38 13.61
N GLY A 6 -0.86 6.35 12.30
CA GLY A 6 -2.16 5.97 11.75
C GLY A 6 -2.43 4.53 12.19
N GLN A 7 -3.32 4.37 13.15
CA GLN A 7 -4.04 3.11 13.29
C GLN A 7 -4.69 2.85 11.92
N PHE A 8 -4.41 1.68 11.35
CA PHE A 8 -5.08 1.24 10.14
C PHE A 8 -6.57 1.20 10.45
N PRO A 9 -7.43 1.87 9.69
CA PRO A 9 -8.86 1.80 9.93
C PRO A 9 -9.33 0.38 9.57
N ASP A 10 -9.54 -0.45 10.59
CA ASP A 10 -10.31 -1.68 10.44
C ASP A 10 -11.68 -1.30 9.90
N GLY A 11 -12.03 -1.82 8.72
CA GLY A 11 -13.33 -1.57 8.11
C GLY A 11 -13.52 -0.17 7.53
N LEU A 12 -12.52 0.40 6.83
CA LEU A 12 -12.84 1.38 5.80
C LEU A 12 -13.89 0.77 4.87
N ASP A 13 -15.07 1.40 4.80
CA ASP A 13 -16.11 0.99 3.87
C ASP A 13 -15.52 1.04 2.46
N TYR A 14 -15.21 -0.15 1.94
CA TYR A 14 -14.39 -0.34 0.74
C TYR A 14 -14.95 0.47 -0.43
N ALA A 15 -16.25 0.75 -0.46
CA ALA A 15 -16.91 1.53 -1.50
C ALA A 15 -16.53 3.03 -1.52
N THR A 16 -16.07 3.60 -0.40
CA THR A 16 -15.90 5.06 -0.23
C THR A 16 -14.47 5.56 -0.47
N VAL A 17 -13.49 4.65 -0.50
CA VAL A 17 -12.08 5.02 -0.68
C VAL A 17 -11.81 5.30 -2.17
N PRO A 18 -11.11 6.39 -2.54
CA PRO A 18 -10.76 6.67 -3.92
C PRO A 18 -9.93 5.55 -4.56
N ASP A 19 -9.95 5.43 -5.89
CA ASP A 19 -9.17 4.41 -6.60
C ASP A 19 -7.65 4.59 -6.46
N HIS A 20 -7.20 5.74 -5.95
CA HIS A 20 -5.84 5.91 -5.47
C HIS A 20 -5.81 6.73 -4.18
N TYR A 21 -4.96 6.36 -3.24
CA TYR A 21 -4.70 7.16 -2.04
C TYR A 21 -3.27 6.94 -1.56
N TYR A 22 -2.74 7.92 -0.83
CA TYR A 22 -1.41 7.80 -0.23
C TYR A 22 -1.53 7.41 1.24
N TYR A 23 -0.73 6.41 1.65
CA TYR A 23 -0.50 6.10 3.05
C TYR A 23 0.98 6.37 3.36
N GLY A 24 1.25 7.53 3.98
CA GLY A 24 2.62 8.03 4.11
C GLY A 24 3.21 8.32 2.73
N GLU A 25 4.33 7.69 2.40
CA GLU A 25 5.01 7.82 1.10
C GLU A 25 4.62 6.72 0.10
N ILE A 26 3.73 5.80 0.50
CA ILE A 26 3.30 4.68 -0.32
C ILE A 26 2.01 5.06 -1.04
N LEU A 27 2.00 4.92 -2.36
CA LEU A 27 0.81 5.06 -3.18
C LEU A 27 0.05 3.74 -3.19
N VAL A 28 -1.21 3.75 -2.82
CA VAL A 28 -2.13 2.62 -2.96
C VAL A 28 -3.03 2.90 -4.15
N LYS A 29 -3.09 1.97 -5.10
CA LYS A 29 -4.02 2.00 -6.23
C LYS A 29 -4.97 0.81 -6.13
N ARG A 30 -6.23 1.04 -6.43
CA ARG A 30 -7.23 0.00 -6.57
C ARG A 30 -7.24 -0.46 -8.02
N ILE A 31 -7.05 -1.75 -8.23
CA ILE A 31 -7.00 -2.33 -9.57
C ILE A 31 -8.37 -2.88 -9.95
N ASP A 32 -9.09 -3.46 -8.98
CA ASP A 32 -10.40 -4.06 -9.23
C ASP A 32 -11.32 -3.93 -8.01
N ARG A 33 -12.45 -3.24 -8.19
CA ARG A 33 -13.48 -3.09 -7.16
C ARG A 33 -14.28 -4.38 -6.92
N GLY A 34 -14.42 -5.24 -7.94
CA GLY A 34 -15.18 -6.49 -7.85
C GLY A 34 -14.41 -7.60 -7.13
N ASN A 35 -13.09 -7.67 -7.32
CA ASN A 35 -12.23 -8.68 -6.70
C ASN A 35 -11.47 -8.17 -5.46
N GLY A 36 -11.60 -6.89 -5.11
CA GLY A 36 -10.91 -6.28 -3.98
C GLY A 36 -9.40 -6.11 -4.17
N MET A 37 -8.89 -6.23 -5.40
CA MET A 37 -7.46 -6.20 -5.66
C MET A 37 -6.89 -4.78 -5.61
N ILE A 38 -5.76 -4.64 -4.93
CA ILE A 38 -4.99 -3.40 -4.84
C ILE A 38 -3.55 -3.59 -5.31
N GLU A 39 -2.96 -2.52 -5.83
CA GLU A 39 -1.54 -2.37 -6.12
C GLU A 39 -0.95 -1.35 -5.14
N LEU A 40 0.02 -1.77 -4.33
CA LEU A 40 0.87 -0.81 -3.61
C LEU A 40 2.07 -0.46 -4.46
N VAL A 41 2.35 0.83 -4.58
CA VAL A 41 3.50 1.39 -5.26
C VAL A 41 4.32 2.20 -4.26
N ALA A 42 5.57 1.81 -4.05
CA ALA A 42 6.52 2.52 -3.21
C ALA A 42 7.76 2.87 -4.02
N ARG A 43 8.53 3.84 -3.53
CA ARG A 43 9.90 4.09 -4.01
C ARG A 43 10.87 3.85 -2.87
N ASP A 44 11.99 3.22 -3.17
CA ASP A 44 13.07 3.08 -2.20
C ASP A 44 13.95 4.33 -2.16
N LYS A 45 15.03 4.28 -1.36
CA LYS A 45 16.01 5.37 -1.24
C LYS A 45 16.83 5.61 -2.52
N ASN A 46 16.85 4.64 -3.43
CA ASN A 46 17.54 4.72 -4.72
C ASN A 46 16.60 5.19 -5.83
N HIS A 47 15.38 5.63 -5.49
CA HIS A 47 14.32 5.99 -6.43
C HIS A 47 13.82 4.83 -7.31
N SER A 48 14.18 3.58 -6.97
CA SER A 48 13.65 2.39 -7.61
C SER A 48 12.18 2.24 -7.27
N ARG A 49 11.35 2.00 -8.29
CA ARG A 49 9.91 1.81 -8.12
C ARG A 49 9.62 0.35 -7.80
N HIS A 50 8.91 0.14 -6.69
CA HIS A 50 8.43 -1.16 -6.23
C HIS A 50 6.92 -1.21 -6.32
N SER A 51 6.38 -2.30 -6.87
CA SER A 51 4.92 -2.52 -6.96
C SER A 51 4.53 -3.92 -6.54
N VAL A 52 3.50 -4.05 -5.70
CA VAL A 52 2.97 -5.36 -5.27
C VAL A 52 1.45 -5.40 -5.37
N LEU A 53 0.93 -6.52 -5.88
CA LEU A 53 -0.50 -6.81 -5.95
C LEU A 53 -0.94 -7.68 -4.78
N ALA A 54 -2.09 -7.34 -4.19
CA ALA A 54 -2.69 -8.13 -3.13
C ALA A 54 -4.21 -7.94 -3.03
N ARG A 55 -4.86 -8.82 -2.27
CA ARG A 55 -6.31 -8.79 -2.03
C ARG A 55 -6.74 -7.75 -1.00
N ASP A 56 -5.80 -7.33 -0.17
CA ASP A 56 -6.02 -6.28 0.82
C ASP A 56 -4.73 -5.52 1.12
N LEU A 57 -4.88 -4.40 1.83
CA LEU A 57 -3.77 -3.52 2.20
C LEU A 57 -2.74 -4.19 3.10
N ARG A 58 -3.16 -5.08 4.00
CA ARG A 58 -2.27 -5.75 4.95
C ARG A 58 -1.35 -6.72 4.23
N GLU A 59 -1.91 -7.55 3.35
CA GLU A 59 -1.18 -8.46 2.49
C GLU A 59 -0.22 -7.69 1.59
N ALA A 60 -0.69 -6.60 0.96
CA ALA A 60 0.17 -5.78 0.11
C ALA A 60 1.34 -5.20 0.89
N MET A 61 1.13 -4.64 2.07
CA MET A 61 2.23 -4.07 2.88
C MET A 61 3.23 -5.14 3.33
N MET A 62 2.76 -6.33 3.69
CA MET A 62 3.64 -7.44 4.06
C MET A 62 4.53 -7.84 2.87
N LYS A 63 3.95 -7.98 1.67
CA LYS A 63 4.70 -8.24 0.44
C LYS A 63 5.70 -7.14 0.14
N MET A 64 5.29 -5.87 0.21
CA MET A 64 6.17 -4.72 -0.03
C MET A 64 7.36 -4.70 0.94
N ARG A 65 7.14 -5.04 2.21
CA ARG A 65 8.22 -5.12 3.21
C ARG A 65 9.23 -6.23 2.89
N ILE A 66 8.77 -7.34 2.34
CA ILE A 66 9.65 -8.44 1.91
C ILE A 66 10.47 -8.00 0.70
N GLU A 67 9.83 -7.35 -0.28
CA GLU A 67 10.46 -6.86 -1.50
C GLU A 67 11.59 -5.87 -1.19
N LEU A 68 11.27 -4.83 -0.40
CA LEU A 68 12.26 -3.82 0.00
C LEU A 68 13.43 -4.38 0.82
N LYS A 69 13.20 -5.46 1.58
CA LYS A 69 14.28 -6.14 2.32
C LYS A 69 15.16 -6.99 1.40
N ARG A 70 14.61 -7.52 0.31
CA ARG A 70 15.36 -8.35 -0.65
C ARG A 70 16.37 -7.50 -1.43
N GLU A 71 16.01 -6.29 -1.81
CA GLU A 71 16.91 -5.39 -2.55
C GLU A 71 17.95 -4.69 -1.68
N ALA A 72 17.71 -4.59 -0.38
CA ALA A 72 18.65 -3.99 0.56
C ALA A 72 19.84 -4.91 0.93
N LYS A 73 19.95 -6.11 0.33
CA LYS A 73 20.97 -7.13 0.59
C LYS A 73 21.84 -7.36 -0.65
#